data_AF-A0A9J8CHJ8-F1
#
_entry.id   AF-A0A9J8CHJ8-F1
#
_cell.length_a   1.000
_cell.length_b   1.000
_cell.length_c   1.000
_cell.angle_alpha   90.00
_cell.angle_beta   90.00
_cell.angle_gamma   90.00
#
_symmetry.space_group_name_H-M   'P 1'
#
loop_
_entity.id
_entity.type
_entity.pdbx_description
1 polymer ?
#
loop_
_entity_poly.entity_id
_entity_poly.type
_entity_poly.pdbx_seq_one_letter_code
_entity_poly.pdbx_strand_id
1 'polypeptide(L)'
;MADSARYLVLFFYVCVIFVSVETVREKGRGLIVVQDEESGKFFIDPIVTDTLKSSLTTIFLPIIYIVVFVVGLPTNAMAIWVLLFRSKTVHPAAIYMGNLALADLMFVIWTPLKIAYHLKGNNWTFGEGMCKVLVGFFYGNMYCSILFITCLSIQRYWVCAHPLTQQRKNNKFAIIVSVCIWIFIGVSTTPLYLYQQTVELSDLNITTCHDVNSISQKNFVSGNTFLDVQLPYYYFMVMAGLVFFIPMLVIIAAYVLLLRKLGDSAVEGSAGKSRRRAMVLILTVLVTFLVCFIPSNVMLVVHYALLRNGWANNGYGFYILTLCLASLNSCLDPFIYYYVSDEFREQVKNTLLCRSSRTVERMRVSFSSMKYSKRTNTYTSSTGNTESSTC
;
A
#
# COMPACT_ATOMS: atom_id res chain seq x y z
N MET A 1 -21.56 10.45 -20.83
CA MET A 1 -21.75 9.11 -20.22
C MET A 1 -21.09 7.99 -21.03
N ALA A 2 -20.99 8.10 -22.36
CA ALA A 2 -20.36 7.10 -23.23
C ALA A 2 -18.82 6.98 -23.07
N ASP A 3 -18.11 8.07 -22.73
CA ASP A 3 -16.64 8.04 -22.66
C ASP A 3 -16.10 7.31 -21.41
N SER A 4 -16.82 7.38 -20.29
CA SER A 4 -16.41 6.68 -19.07
C SER A 4 -16.52 5.15 -19.21
N ALA A 5 -17.45 4.67 -20.03
CA ALA A 5 -17.56 3.25 -20.39
C ALA A 5 -16.42 2.82 -21.31
N ARG A 6 -15.98 3.70 -22.23
CA ARG A 6 -14.83 3.42 -23.10
C ARG A 6 -13.54 3.29 -22.32
N TYR A 7 -13.28 4.13 -21.30
CA TYR A 7 -12.09 3.98 -20.45
C TYR A 7 -12.15 2.75 -19.55
N LEU A 8 -13.34 2.35 -19.08
CA LEU A 8 -13.51 1.12 -18.30
C LEU A 8 -13.30 -0.13 -19.17
N VAL A 9 -13.80 -0.11 -20.41
CA VAL A 9 -13.58 -1.16 -21.41
C VAL A 9 -12.13 -1.18 -21.86
N LEU A 10 -11.46 -0.02 -22.03
CA LEU A 10 -10.03 0.05 -22.34
C LEU A 10 -9.17 -0.46 -21.17
N PHE A 11 -9.56 -0.17 -19.92
CA PHE A 11 -8.90 -0.71 -18.73
C PHE A 11 -9.08 -2.23 -18.63
N PHE A 12 -10.29 -2.73 -18.89
CA PHE A 12 -10.53 -4.17 -19.01
C PHE A 12 -9.78 -4.78 -20.18
N TYR A 13 -9.69 -4.11 -21.33
CA TYR A 13 -8.92 -4.57 -22.49
C TYR A 13 -7.43 -4.58 -22.23
N VAL A 14 -6.89 -3.57 -21.54
CA VAL A 14 -5.48 -3.54 -21.13
C VAL A 14 -5.22 -4.63 -20.09
N CYS A 15 -6.10 -4.84 -19.12
CA CYS A 15 -6.01 -5.97 -18.18
C CYS A 15 -6.12 -7.33 -18.90
N VAL A 16 -6.99 -7.47 -19.90
CA VAL A 16 -7.16 -8.71 -20.68
C VAL A 16 -5.99 -8.93 -21.65
N ILE A 17 -5.41 -7.88 -22.22
CA ILE A 17 -4.20 -7.94 -23.07
C ILE A 17 -2.98 -8.30 -22.23
N PHE A 18 -2.85 -7.80 -21.00
CA PHE A 18 -1.82 -8.26 -20.06
C PHE A 18 -2.09 -9.67 -19.49
N VAL A 19 -3.34 -10.12 -19.47
CA VAL A 19 -3.76 -11.48 -19.09
C VAL A 19 -3.79 -12.44 -20.29
N SER A 20 -3.51 -11.98 -21.51
CA SER A 20 -3.34 -12.80 -22.70
C SER A 20 -1.99 -13.53 -22.65
N VAL A 21 -1.80 -14.33 -21.62
CA VAL A 21 -0.90 -15.48 -21.65
C VAL A 21 -1.47 -16.38 -22.72
N GLU A 22 -0.75 -16.57 -23.83
CA GLU A 22 -1.05 -17.62 -24.79
C GLU A 22 -1.22 -18.94 -24.02
N THR A 23 -2.46 -19.42 -23.91
CA THR A 23 -2.76 -20.76 -23.41
C THR A 23 -2.36 -21.75 -24.50
N VAL A 24 -1.05 -21.95 -24.64
CA VAL A 24 -0.52 -23.09 -25.39
C VAL A 24 -0.79 -24.31 -24.54
N ARG A 25 -1.66 -25.18 -25.06
CA ARG A 25 -1.98 -26.50 -24.50
C ARG A 25 -0.83 -27.48 -24.76
N GLU A 26 0.39 -27.07 -24.47
CA GLU A 26 1.53 -27.97 -24.35
C GLU A 26 1.72 -28.24 -22.86
N LYS A 27 2.24 -29.42 -22.52
CA LYS A 27 2.77 -29.73 -21.19
C LYS A 27 3.94 -28.78 -20.92
N GLY A 28 3.62 -27.53 -20.59
CA GLY A 28 4.58 -26.46 -20.38
C GLY A 28 5.47 -26.83 -19.20
N ARG A 29 6.75 -26.60 -19.39
CA ARG A 29 7.77 -26.69 -18.34
C ARG A 29 7.80 -25.31 -17.69
N GLY A 30 7.14 -25.15 -16.54
CA GLY A 30 7.22 -23.91 -15.78
C GLY A 30 6.86 -24.11 -14.31
N LEU A 31 7.79 -23.67 -13.44
CA LEU A 31 7.72 -23.51 -11.99
C LEU A 31 7.05 -24.62 -11.18
N ILE A 32 7.41 -25.87 -11.46
CA ILE A 32 7.12 -26.98 -10.54
C ILE A 32 8.46 -27.53 -10.09
N VAL A 33 8.77 -27.32 -8.81
CA VAL A 33 9.97 -27.85 -8.17
C VAL A 33 9.60 -29.19 -7.55
N VAL A 34 10.13 -30.27 -8.12
CA VAL A 34 9.77 -31.65 -7.79
C VAL A 34 10.79 -32.20 -6.80
N GLN A 35 10.32 -32.62 -5.63
CA GLN A 35 11.17 -33.24 -4.60
C GLN A 35 11.41 -34.73 -4.86
N ASP A 36 12.63 -35.14 -5.17
CA ASP A 36 13.05 -36.53 -5.28
C ASP A 36 12.87 -37.30 -3.96
N GLU A 37 12.04 -38.35 -3.95
CA GLU A 37 11.76 -39.16 -2.76
C GLU A 37 12.96 -40.00 -2.29
N GLU A 38 13.90 -40.37 -3.17
CA GLU A 38 15.07 -41.20 -2.80
C GLU A 38 16.25 -40.38 -2.27
N SER A 39 16.42 -39.16 -2.77
CA SER A 39 17.56 -38.30 -2.42
C SER A 39 17.19 -37.06 -1.59
N GLY A 40 15.89 -36.74 -1.47
CA GLY A 40 15.37 -35.53 -0.84
C GLY A 40 15.64 -34.25 -1.64
N LYS A 41 16.21 -34.35 -2.86
CA LYS A 41 16.69 -33.22 -3.67
C LYS A 41 15.60 -32.68 -4.57
N PHE A 42 15.62 -31.36 -4.80
CA PHE A 42 14.61 -30.70 -5.62
C PHE A 42 15.14 -30.41 -7.04
N PHE A 43 14.44 -30.91 -8.07
CA PHE A 43 14.75 -30.66 -9.49
C PHE A 43 13.98 -29.44 -10.02
N ILE A 44 14.67 -28.57 -10.77
CA ILE A 44 14.18 -27.24 -11.14
C ILE A 44 14.06 -27.10 -12.66
N ASP A 45 13.04 -26.39 -13.08
CA ASP A 45 12.90 -25.95 -14.47
C ASP A 45 14.03 -24.98 -14.89
N PRO A 46 14.63 -25.14 -16.08
CA PRO A 46 15.65 -24.23 -16.61
C PRO A 46 15.25 -22.75 -16.56
N ILE A 47 13.98 -22.41 -16.83
CA ILE A 47 13.50 -21.01 -16.86
C ILE A 47 13.58 -20.36 -15.47
N VAL A 48 13.32 -21.15 -14.43
CA VAL A 48 13.35 -20.68 -13.04
C VAL A 48 14.78 -20.50 -12.58
N THR A 49 15.64 -21.45 -12.95
CA THR A 49 17.09 -21.36 -12.72
C THR A 49 17.68 -20.10 -13.35
N ASP A 50 17.34 -19.81 -14.60
CA ASP A 50 17.79 -18.61 -15.30
C ASP A 50 17.27 -17.33 -14.65
N THR A 51 16.00 -17.32 -14.21
CA THR A 51 15.42 -16.17 -13.51
C THR A 51 16.10 -15.91 -12.16
N LEU A 52 16.37 -16.97 -11.38
CA LEU A 52 17.08 -16.87 -10.10
C LEU A 52 18.54 -16.44 -10.25
N LYS A 53 19.17 -16.69 -11.40
CA LYS A 53 20.53 -16.19 -11.69
C LYS A 53 20.55 -14.84 -12.41
N SER A 54 19.41 -14.39 -12.91
CA SER A 54 19.33 -13.18 -13.73
C SER A 54 19.69 -11.91 -12.95
N SER A 55 20.11 -10.88 -13.69
CA SER A 55 20.32 -9.53 -13.15
C SER A 55 19.03 -8.90 -12.61
N LEU A 56 17.84 -9.40 -13.01
CA LEU A 56 16.59 -8.96 -12.42
C LEU A 56 16.62 -9.22 -10.91
N THR A 57 16.82 -10.47 -10.50
CA THR A 57 16.74 -10.86 -9.09
C THR A 57 17.95 -10.45 -8.27
N THR A 58 19.16 -10.50 -8.86
CA THR A 58 20.42 -10.28 -8.15
C THR A 58 20.92 -8.84 -8.15
N ILE A 59 20.43 -7.99 -9.06
CA ILE A 59 20.85 -6.57 -9.17
C ILE A 59 19.65 -5.64 -9.05
N PHE A 60 18.62 -5.80 -9.89
CA PHE A 60 17.51 -4.84 -9.94
C PHE A 60 16.66 -4.85 -8.66
N LEU A 61 16.21 -6.02 -8.19
CA LEU A 61 15.42 -6.11 -6.96
C LEU A 61 16.13 -5.54 -5.72
N PRO A 62 17.41 -5.88 -5.42
CA PRO A 62 18.08 -5.31 -4.27
C PRO A 62 18.25 -3.80 -4.37
N ILE A 63 18.46 -3.22 -5.57
CA ILE A 63 18.46 -1.76 -5.76
C ILE A 63 17.12 -1.15 -5.32
N ILE A 64 16.00 -1.72 -5.76
CA ILE A 64 14.68 -1.23 -5.38
C ILE A 64 14.46 -1.35 -3.87
N TYR A 65 14.81 -2.49 -3.25
CA TYR A 65 14.68 -2.64 -1.80
C TYR A 65 15.60 -1.70 -1.02
N ILE A 66 16.80 -1.39 -1.52
CA ILE A 66 17.68 -0.36 -0.94
C ILE A 66 16.99 1.01 -0.98
N VAL A 67 16.38 1.37 -2.11
CA VAL A 67 15.59 2.62 -2.21
C VAL A 67 14.45 2.62 -1.19
N VAL A 68 13.72 1.50 -1.07
CA VAL A 68 12.64 1.34 -0.08
C VAL A 68 13.14 1.51 1.34
N PHE A 69 14.30 0.96 1.67
CA PHE A 69 14.91 1.13 2.99
C PHE A 69 15.33 2.57 3.26
N VAL A 70 16.12 3.16 2.35
CA VAL A 70 16.69 4.51 2.50
C VAL A 70 15.62 5.60 2.49
N VAL A 71 14.54 5.43 1.73
CA VAL A 71 13.45 6.40 1.66
C VAL A 71 12.36 6.08 2.68
N GLY A 72 11.88 4.85 2.71
CA GLY A 72 10.72 4.44 3.51
C GLY A 72 10.98 4.53 5.01
N LEU A 73 12.18 4.14 5.48
CA LEU A 73 12.48 4.16 6.91
C LEU A 73 12.46 5.58 7.51
N PRO A 74 13.28 6.55 7.02
CA PRO A 74 13.31 7.88 7.64
C PRO A 74 12.01 8.65 7.45
N THR A 75 11.33 8.49 6.31
CA THR A 75 10.09 9.24 6.03
C THR A 75 8.92 8.77 6.89
N ASN A 76 8.72 7.46 7.05
CA ASN A 76 7.67 6.92 7.92
C ASN A 76 8.01 7.10 9.41
N ALA A 77 9.28 7.00 9.81
CA ALA A 77 9.70 7.32 11.18
C ALA A 77 9.44 8.80 11.52
N MET A 78 9.78 9.72 10.60
CA MET A 78 9.46 11.13 10.75
C MET A 78 7.94 11.36 10.81
N ALA A 79 7.15 10.63 10.03
CA ALA A 79 5.70 10.75 10.04
C ALA A 79 5.12 10.39 11.42
N ILE A 80 5.51 9.25 12.01
CA ILE A 80 5.11 8.87 13.36
C ILE A 80 5.57 9.91 14.38
N TRP A 81 6.83 10.35 14.31
CA TRP A 81 7.36 11.37 15.22
C TRP A 81 6.54 12.66 15.19
N VAL A 82 6.22 13.17 13.99
CA VAL A 82 5.39 14.37 13.82
C VAL A 82 3.98 14.16 14.38
N LEU A 83 3.37 13.01 14.11
CA LEU A 83 2.02 12.71 14.58
C LEU A 83 1.95 12.58 16.11
N LEU A 84 2.95 11.98 16.75
CA LEU A 84 3.00 11.79 18.21
C LEU A 84 3.42 13.05 18.98
N PHE A 85 4.44 13.76 18.50
CA PHE A 85 5.09 14.82 19.30
C PHE A 85 4.81 16.25 18.82
N ARG A 86 4.27 16.43 17.61
CA ARG A 86 4.05 17.76 17.02
C ARG A 86 2.58 18.07 16.74
N SER A 87 1.74 17.05 16.57
CA SER A 87 0.30 17.23 16.38
C SER A 87 -0.38 17.50 17.71
N LYS A 88 -1.00 18.68 17.88
CA LYS A 88 -1.75 19.02 19.11
C LYS A 88 -3.19 18.56 19.04
N THR A 89 -3.70 18.37 17.82
CA THR A 89 -5.03 17.86 17.54
C THR A 89 -4.92 16.52 16.85
N VAL A 90 -5.57 15.51 17.43
CA VAL A 90 -5.72 14.19 16.78
C VAL A 90 -7.02 14.25 15.98
N HIS A 91 -6.91 14.16 14.67
CA HIS A 91 -8.05 13.99 13.77
C HIS A 91 -8.12 12.53 13.30
N PRO A 92 -9.28 12.00 12.88
CA PRO A 92 -9.41 10.65 12.35
C PRO A 92 -8.37 10.29 11.27
N ALA A 93 -8.11 11.22 10.35
CA ALA A 93 -7.08 11.04 9.32
C ALA A 93 -5.67 10.91 9.89
N ALA A 94 -5.34 11.58 10.99
CA ALA A 94 -4.04 11.46 11.66
C ALA A 94 -3.84 10.07 12.26
N ILE A 95 -4.91 9.45 12.78
CA ILE A 95 -4.88 8.08 13.30
C ILE A 95 -4.59 7.09 12.17
N TYR A 96 -5.32 7.18 11.05
CA TYR A 96 -5.09 6.28 9.91
C TYR A 96 -3.69 6.45 9.30
N MET A 97 -3.21 7.69 9.14
CA MET A 97 -1.83 7.93 8.67
C MET A 97 -0.78 7.37 9.63
N GLY A 98 -1.00 7.48 10.95
CA GLY A 98 -0.06 6.94 11.94
C GLY A 98 0.01 5.42 11.91
N ASN A 99 -1.13 4.75 11.71
CA ASN A 99 -1.15 3.29 11.57
C ASN A 99 -0.56 2.83 10.22
N LEU A 100 -0.78 3.59 9.14
CA LEU A 100 -0.15 3.34 7.83
C LEU A 100 1.38 3.41 7.96
N ALA A 101 1.91 4.49 8.54
CA ALA A 101 3.33 4.65 8.79
C ALA A 101 3.90 3.58 9.74
N LEU A 102 3.11 3.11 10.71
CA LEU A 102 3.51 2.01 11.59
C LEU A 102 3.64 0.70 10.81
N ALA A 103 2.67 0.36 9.96
CA ALA A 103 2.72 -0.82 9.11
C ALA A 103 3.94 -0.78 8.16
N ASP A 104 4.22 0.38 7.58
CA ASP A 104 5.41 0.59 6.73
C ASP A 104 6.71 0.35 7.50
N LEU A 105 6.85 0.91 8.70
CA LEU A 105 8.06 0.68 9.51
C LEU A 105 8.22 -0.78 9.91
N MET A 106 7.13 -1.45 10.29
CA MET A 106 7.16 -2.87 10.64
C MET A 106 7.61 -3.74 9.47
N PHE A 107 7.37 -3.34 8.22
CA PHE A 107 7.91 -4.01 7.03
C PHE A 107 9.35 -3.58 6.71
N VAL A 108 9.60 -2.27 6.64
CA VAL A 108 10.88 -1.70 6.15
C VAL A 108 12.05 -2.09 7.06
N ILE A 109 11.85 -2.32 8.36
CA ILE A 109 12.91 -2.78 9.27
C ILE A 109 13.51 -4.13 8.85
N TRP A 110 12.75 -5.00 8.17
CA TRP A 110 13.22 -6.32 7.75
C TRP A 110 13.77 -6.35 6.32
N THR A 111 13.60 -5.27 5.53
CA THR A 111 14.10 -5.21 4.15
C THR A 111 15.63 -5.38 4.02
N PRO A 112 16.50 -5.03 4.99
CA PRO A 112 17.92 -5.36 4.92
C PRO A 112 18.20 -6.86 4.75
N LEU A 113 17.41 -7.72 5.39
CA LEU A 113 17.54 -9.18 5.21
C LEU A 113 17.16 -9.60 3.79
N LYS A 114 16.12 -8.97 3.21
CA LYS A 114 15.71 -9.21 1.82
C LYS A 114 16.75 -8.74 0.81
N ILE A 115 17.39 -7.61 1.08
CA ILE A 115 18.51 -7.09 0.27
C ILE A 115 19.67 -8.08 0.31
N ALA A 116 20.09 -8.50 1.51
CA ALA A 116 21.18 -9.46 1.68
C ALA A 116 20.89 -10.80 0.99
N TYR A 117 19.65 -11.27 1.03
CA TYR A 117 19.20 -12.47 0.31
C TYR A 117 19.44 -12.37 -1.20
N HIS A 118 18.95 -11.31 -1.84
CA HIS A 118 19.12 -11.12 -3.29
C HIS A 118 20.58 -10.91 -3.69
N LEU A 119 21.36 -10.16 -2.90
CA LEU A 119 22.78 -9.94 -3.14
C LEU A 119 23.63 -11.21 -2.99
N LYS A 120 23.19 -12.18 -2.20
CA LYS A 120 23.80 -13.52 -2.09
C LYS A 120 23.35 -14.49 -3.18
N GLY A 121 22.73 -14.00 -4.26
CA GLY A 121 22.24 -14.86 -5.34
C GLY A 121 20.97 -15.61 -4.97
N ASN A 122 20.04 -14.96 -4.28
CA ASN A 122 18.78 -15.55 -3.79
C ASN A 122 19.02 -16.73 -2.82
N ASN A 123 20.02 -16.60 -1.95
CA ASN A 123 20.33 -17.59 -0.93
C ASN A 123 19.99 -17.10 0.48
N TRP A 124 19.01 -17.73 1.11
CA TRP A 124 18.46 -17.39 2.42
C TRP A 124 19.18 -18.13 3.54
N THR A 125 20.02 -17.41 4.27
CA THR A 125 20.87 -17.99 5.34
C THR A 125 20.38 -17.68 6.76
N PHE A 126 19.17 -17.14 6.93
CA PHE A 126 18.67 -16.67 8.23
C PHE A 126 17.66 -17.64 8.89
N GLY A 127 17.43 -18.79 8.25
CA GLY A 127 16.51 -19.83 8.73
C GLY A 127 15.04 -19.55 8.42
N GLU A 128 14.24 -20.61 8.45
CA GLU A 128 12.82 -20.62 8.09
C GLU A 128 11.97 -19.63 8.93
N GLY A 129 12.23 -19.55 10.23
CA GLY A 129 11.51 -18.64 11.12
C GLY A 129 11.60 -17.17 10.69
N MET A 130 12.80 -16.73 10.29
CA MET A 130 13.00 -15.36 9.80
C MET A 130 12.42 -15.14 8.41
N CYS A 131 12.39 -16.18 7.55
CA CYS A 131 11.70 -16.10 6.26
C CYS A 131 10.21 -15.84 6.48
N LYS A 132 9.55 -16.60 7.37
CA LYS A 132 8.15 -16.41 7.74
C LYS A 132 7.86 -15.01 8.31
N VAL A 133 8.73 -14.49 9.18
CA VAL A 133 8.61 -13.12 9.72
C VAL A 133 8.64 -12.09 8.59
N LEU A 134 9.62 -12.18 7.70
CA LEU A 134 9.76 -11.26 6.56
C LEU A 134 8.55 -11.30 5.64
N VAL A 135 8.08 -12.51 5.30
CA VAL A 135 6.89 -12.73 4.45
C VAL A 135 5.63 -12.19 5.13
N GLY A 136 5.44 -12.49 6.41
CA GLY A 136 4.30 -12.05 7.19
C GLY A 136 4.21 -10.52 7.29
N PHE A 137 5.32 -9.84 7.57
CA PHE A 137 5.34 -8.37 7.60
C PHE A 137 5.20 -7.73 6.21
N PHE A 138 5.69 -8.36 5.15
CA PHE A 138 5.49 -7.89 3.79
C PHE A 138 4.00 -7.89 3.40
N TYR A 139 3.32 -9.04 3.54
CA TYR A 139 1.89 -9.12 3.21
C TYR A 139 1.01 -8.38 4.22
N GLY A 140 1.39 -8.40 5.50
CA GLY A 140 0.75 -7.60 6.54
C GLY A 140 0.76 -6.12 6.18
N ASN A 141 1.91 -5.58 5.75
CA ASN A 141 2.01 -4.20 5.28
C ASN A 141 1.16 -3.93 4.05
N MET A 142 1.23 -4.79 3.02
CA MET A 142 0.44 -4.63 1.79
C MET A 142 -1.06 -4.50 2.08
N TYR A 143 -1.60 -5.41 2.89
CA TYR A 143 -3.03 -5.44 3.20
C TYR A 143 -3.45 -4.38 4.23
N CYS A 144 -2.63 -4.10 5.26
CA CYS A 144 -2.84 -2.94 6.13
C CYS A 144 -2.91 -1.64 5.33
N SER A 145 -1.99 -1.47 4.37
CA SER A 145 -1.91 -0.27 3.55
C SER A 145 -3.18 -0.03 2.75
N ILE A 146 -3.67 -1.07 2.05
CA ILE A 146 -4.90 -0.98 1.28
C ILE A 146 -6.10 -0.58 2.17
N LEU A 147 -6.23 -1.20 3.34
CA LEU A 147 -7.33 -0.90 4.27
C LEU A 147 -7.23 0.53 4.84
N PHE A 148 -6.06 0.98 5.28
CA PHE A 148 -5.88 2.34 5.79
C PHE A 148 -6.03 3.40 4.70
N ILE A 149 -5.56 3.16 3.48
CA ILE A 149 -5.79 4.05 2.33
C ILE A 149 -7.29 4.12 2.00
N THR A 150 -8.03 3.02 2.13
CA THR A 150 -9.49 3.01 1.99
C THR A 150 -10.17 3.89 3.04
N CYS A 151 -9.81 3.72 4.32
CA CYS A 151 -10.32 4.56 5.40
C CYS A 151 -9.99 6.05 5.17
N LEU A 152 -8.76 6.35 4.74
CA LEU A 152 -8.34 7.71 4.38
C LEU A 152 -9.17 8.27 3.23
N SER A 153 -9.45 7.47 2.20
CA SER A 153 -10.22 7.90 1.03
C SER A 153 -11.68 8.22 1.38
N ILE A 154 -12.32 7.36 2.19
CA ILE A 154 -13.68 7.59 2.71
C ILE A 154 -13.69 8.84 3.60
N GLN A 155 -12.73 8.95 4.52
CA GLN A 155 -12.62 10.11 5.42
C GLN A 155 -12.46 11.41 4.64
N ARG A 156 -11.69 11.41 3.56
CA ARG A 156 -11.49 12.59 2.70
C ARG A 156 -12.77 13.00 2.01
N TYR A 157 -13.48 12.04 1.42
CA TYR A 157 -14.79 12.29 0.83
C TYR A 157 -15.76 12.88 1.87
N TRP A 158 -15.85 12.28 3.06
CA TRP A 158 -16.77 12.73 4.10
C TRP A 158 -16.51 14.18 4.54
N VAL A 159 -15.25 14.55 4.76
CA VAL A 159 -14.85 15.91 5.16
C VAL A 159 -15.18 16.94 4.09
N CYS A 160 -15.01 16.60 2.82
CA CYS A 160 -15.35 17.50 1.71
C CYS A 160 -16.86 17.59 1.46
N ALA A 161 -17.60 16.50 1.65
CA ALA A 161 -19.04 16.47 1.42
C ALA A 161 -19.85 17.09 2.57
N HIS A 162 -19.39 16.96 3.82
CA HIS A 162 -20.15 17.32 5.02
C HIS A 162 -19.35 18.19 6.01
N PRO A 163 -19.06 19.47 5.67
CA PRO A 163 -18.19 20.34 6.47
C PRO A 163 -18.76 20.71 7.85
N LEU A 164 -20.09 20.69 8.02
CA LEU A 164 -20.77 21.09 9.27
C LEU A 164 -20.85 19.95 10.31
N THR A 165 -20.82 18.69 9.88
CA THR A 165 -20.83 17.50 10.75
C THR A 165 -19.49 17.32 11.51
N GLN A 166 -18.47 18.08 11.11
CA GLN A 166 -17.11 18.09 11.66
C GLN A 166 -17.01 18.68 13.07
N GLN A 167 -18.08 19.30 13.61
CA GLN A 167 -18.05 19.81 14.98
C GLN A 167 -17.96 18.71 16.05
N ARG A 168 -18.30 17.45 15.73
CA ARG A 168 -18.03 16.31 16.62
C ARG A 168 -16.66 15.71 16.32
N LYS A 169 -15.66 16.08 17.14
CA LYS A 169 -14.30 15.52 17.21
C LYS A 169 -14.25 14.05 17.69
N ASN A 170 -15.14 13.18 17.20
CA ASN A 170 -15.22 11.81 17.70
C ASN A 170 -14.20 10.91 16.99
N ASN A 171 -13.01 10.79 17.58
CA ASN A 171 -11.94 9.91 17.10
C ASN A 171 -12.16 8.43 17.44
N LYS A 172 -13.14 8.11 18.30
CA LYS A 172 -13.37 6.74 18.77
C LYS A 172 -13.59 5.78 17.61
N PHE A 173 -14.36 6.19 16.61
CA PHE A 173 -14.61 5.37 15.43
C PHE A 173 -13.32 5.02 14.68
N ALA A 174 -12.43 6.00 14.47
CA ALA A 174 -11.16 5.77 13.79
C ALA A 174 -10.22 4.85 14.58
N ILE A 175 -10.21 4.97 15.92
CA ILE A 175 -9.44 4.07 16.80
C ILE A 175 -10.00 2.65 16.72
N ILE A 176 -11.31 2.48 16.87
CA ILE A 176 -11.97 1.16 16.81
C ILE A 176 -11.69 0.50 15.46
N VAL A 177 -11.91 1.22 14.35
CA VAL A 177 -11.61 0.71 13.00
C VAL A 177 -10.15 0.30 12.86
N SER A 178 -9.21 1.10 13.37
CA SER A 178 -7.77 0.78 13.30
C SER A 178 -7.44 -0.48 14.10
N VAL A 179 -8.00 -0.63 15.30
CA VAL A 179 -7.84 -1.84 16.12
C VAL A 179 -8.43 -3.07 15.41
N CYS A 180 -9.62 -2.95 14.82
CA CYS A 180 -10.23 -4.02 14.04
C CYS A 180 -9.35 -4.42 12.83
N ILE A 181 -8.77 -3.46 12.12
CA ILE A 181 -7.84 -3.72 11.02
C ILE A 181 -6.62 -4.49 11.52
N TRP A 182 -6.00 -4.07 12.62
CA TRP A 182 -4.84 -4.77 13.19
C TRP A 182 -5.16 -6.19 13.63
N ILE A 183 -6.29 -6.41 14.31
CA ILE A 183 -6.74 -7.76 14.70
C ILE A 183 -6.98 -8.60 13.44
N PHE A 184 -7.70 -8.06 12.46
CA PHE A 184 -7.99 -8.77 11.22
C PHE A 184 -6.71 -9.15 10.46
N ILE A 185 -5.75 -8.24 10.32
CA ILE A 185 -4.47 -8.52 9.64
C ILE A 185 -3.60 -9.49 10.46
N GLY A 186 -3.55 -9.33 11.78
CA GLY A 186 -2.85 -10.26 12.66
C GLY A 186 -3.40 -11.69 12.55
N VAL A 187 -4.72 -11.86 12.56
CA VAL A 187 -5.35 -13.17 12.38
C VAL A 187 -5.18 -13.68 10.96
N SER A 188 -5.49 -12.87 9.95
CA SER A 188 -5.49 -13.31 8.55
C SER A 188 -4.10 -13.66 8.03
N THR A 189 -3.01 -13.09 8.57
CA THR A 189 -1.63 -13.47 8.20
C THR A 189 -1.17 -14.78 8.81
N THR A 190 -1.89 -15.34 9.80
CA THR A 190 -1.53 -16.61 10.46
C THR A 190 -1.21 -17.75 9.51
N PRO A 191 -1.99 -18.02 8.43
CA PRO A 191 -1.70 -19.09 7.49
C PRO A 191 -0.31 -19.01 6.86
N LEU A 192 0.25 -17.81 6.66
CA LEU A 192 1.61 -17.62 6.12
C LEU A 192 2.70 -18.21 7.04
N TYR A 193 2.42 -18.34 8.33
CA TYR A 193 3.33 -18.93 9.30
C TYR A 193 3.18 -20.44 9.42
N LEU A 194 2.09 -21.02 8.91
CA LEU A 194 1.75 -22.44 9.11
C LEU A 194 2.36 -23.36 8.05
N TYR A 195 2.64 -22.88 6.85
CA TYR A 195 3.31 -23.68 5.81
C TYR A 195 4.79 -23.32 5.68
N GLN A 196 5.53 -24.17 4.96
CA GLN A 196 6.96 -24.00 4.73
C GLN A 196 7.23 -22.97 3.63
N GLN A 197 8.01 -21.93 3.95
CA GLN A 197 8.36 -20.83 3.05
C GLN A 197 9.74 -21.01 2.41
N THR A 198 10.67 -21.71 3.09
CA THR A 198 11.99 -22.01 2.54
C THR A 198 12.05 -23.32 1.77
N VAL A 199 12.66 -23.27 0.59
CA VAL A 199 12.94 -24.44 -0.26
C VAL A 199 14.43 -24.48 -0.58
N GLU A 200 15.06 -25.62 -0.31
CA GLU A 200 16.46 -25.86 -0.65
C GLU A 200 16.56 -26.39 -2.08
N LEU A 201 17.33 -25.71 -2.91
CA LEU A 201 17.51 -26.02 -4.32
C LEU A 201 18.88 -26.68 -4.52
N SER A 202 18.89 -28.01 -4.53
CA SER A 202 20.12 -28.82 -4.54
C SER A 202 21.00 -28.57 -5.77
N ASP A 203 20.40 -28.32 -6.94
CA ASP A 203 21.13 -28.02 -8.19
C ASP A 203 21.92 -26.70 -8.12
N LEU A 204 21.49 -25.78 -7.27
CA LEU A 204 22.05 -24.45 -7.13
C LEU A 204 22.79 -24.23 -5.81
N ASN A 205 22.64 -25.16 -4.87
CA ASN A 205 23.13 -25.05 -3.50
C ASN A 205 22.69 -23.72 -2.82
N ILE A 206 21.43 -23.34 -3.05
CA ILE A 206 20.79 -22.15 -2.45
C ILE A 206 19.50 -22.53 -1.75
N THR A 207 19.14 -21.77 -0.72
CA THR A 207 17.83 -21.86 -0.09
C THR A 207 17.00 -20.63 -0.49
N THR A 208 15.93 -20.81 -1.24
CA THR A 208 15.02 -19.70 -1.57
C THR A 208 14.04 -19.45 -0.42
N CYS A 209 13.62 -18.20 -0.22
CA CYS A 209 12.60 -17.83 0.76
C CYS A 209 11.38 -17.26 0.03
N HIS A 210 10.22 -17.94 0.15
CA HIS A 210 8.91 -17.60 -0.44
C HIS A 210 8.83 -17.56 -1.97
N ASP A 211 9.95 -17.29 -2.65
CA ASP A 211 10.01 -17.19 -4.11
C ASP A 211 9.65 -18.49 -4.82
N VAL A 212 9.72 -19.64 -4.16
CA VAL A 212 9.40 -20.95 -4.73
C VAL A 212 8.54 -21.73 -3.73
N ASN A 213 7.45 -22.33 -4.21
CA ASN A 213 6.64 -23.27 -3.42
C ASN A 213 7.19 -24.69 -3.59
N SER A 214 7.36 -25.45 -2.51
CA SER A 214 7.72 -26.86 -2.56
C SER A 214 6.52 -27.70 -3.01
N ILE A 215 6.69 -28.54 -4.03
CA ILE A 215 5.68 -29.50 -4.47
C ILE A 215 6.24 -30.91 -4.28
N SER A 216 5.50 -31.78 -3.58
CA SER A 216 5.88 -33.17 -3.38
C SER A 216 5.82 -33.92 -4.71
N GLN A 217 6.83 -34.73 -5.02
CA GLN A 217 6.85 -35.54 -6.24
C GLN A 217 5.67 -36.51 -6.33
N LYS A 218 5.22 -37.09 -5.21
CA LYS A 218 4.02 -37.92 -5.17
C LYS A 218 2.77 -37.16 -5.63
N ASN A 219 2.61 -35.93 -5.16
CA ASN A 219 1.47 -35.08 -5.52
C ASN A 219 1.60 -34.55 -6.96
N PHE A 220 2.81 -34.28 -7.42
CA PHE A 220 3.09 -33.92 -8.81
C PHE A 220 2.75 -35.05 -9.78
N VAL A 221 3.27 -36.26 -9.54
CA VAL A 221 3.08 -37.44 -10.41
C VAL A 221 1.61 -37.90 -10.42
N SER A 222 0.91 -37.77 -9.28
CA SER A 222 -0.51 -38.10 -9.19
C SER A 222 -1.46 -37.01 -9.72
N GLY A 223 -0.93 -35.87 -10.19
CA GLY A 223 -1.73 -34.75 -10.68
C GLY A 223 -2.47 -33.97 -9.58
N ASN A 224 -2.12 -34.19 -8.31
CA ASN A 224 -2.74 -33.59 -7.12
C ASN A 224 -1.87 -32.49 -6.50
N THR A 225 -1.15 -31.70 -7.31
CA THR A 225 -0.32 -30.56 -6.88
C THR A 225 -1.05 -29.60 -5.93
N PHE A 226 -2.38 -29.50 -6.06
CA PHE A 226 -3.22 -28.67 -5.19
C PHE A 226 -3.07 -28.98 -3.70
N LEU A 227 -2.80 -30.22 -3.29
CA LEU A 227 -2.67 -30.58 -1.87
C LEU A 227 -1.54 -29.82 -1.16
N ASP A 228 -0.43 -29.59 -1.85
CA ASP A 228 0.75 -28.91 -1.29
C ASP A 228 0.58 -27.38 -1.25
N VAL A 229 -0.22 -26.84 -2.18
CA VAL A 229 -0.45 -25.39 -2.32
C VAL A 229 -1.84 -24.95 -1.85
N GLN A 230 -2.59 -25.84 -1.21
CA GLN A 230 -3.98 -25.59 -0.82
C GLN A 230 -4.10 -24.39 0.12
N LEU A 231 -3.23 -24.35 1.15
CA LEU A 231 -3.25 -23.29 2.15
C LEU A 231 -2.92 -21.91 1.56
N PRO A 232 -1.78 -21.72 0.85
CA PRO A 232 -1.50 -20.43 0.22
C PRO A 232 -2.53 -20.06 -0.86
N TYR A 233 -3.05 -21.03 -1.63
CA TYR A 233 -4.11 -20.77 -2.62
C TYR A 233 -5.34 -20.12 -1.96
N TYR A 234 -5.91 -20.74 -0.93
CA TYR A 234 -7.09 -20.19 -0.27
C TYR A 234 -6.79 -18.83 0.39
N TYR A 235 -5.63 -18.70 1.02
CA TYR A 235 -5.20 -17.43 1.60
C TYR A 235 -5.18 -16.30 0.57
N PHE A 236 -4.44 -16.44 -0.52
CA PHE A 236 -4.29 -15.37 -1.51
C PHE A 236 -5.59 -15.09 -2.27
N MET A 237 -6.41 -16.10 -2.56
CA MET A 237 -7.72 -15.90 -3.19
C MET A 237 -8.67 -15.11 -2.29
N VAL A 238 -8.76 -15.46 -1.00
CA VAL A 238 -9.62 -14.76 -0.04
C VAL A 238 -9.13 -13.34 0.19
N MET A 239 -7.83 -13.14 0.38
CA MET A 239 -7.27 -11.81 0.62
C MET A 239 -7.37 -10.92 -0.61
N ALA A 240 -7.16 -11.45 -1.82
CA ALA A 240 -7.37 -10.71 -3.06
C ALA A 240 -8.83 -10.24 -3.18
N GLY A 241 -9.80 -11.14 -2.92
CA GLY A 241 -11.22 -10.79 -2.95
C GLY A 241 -11.61 -9.75 -1.90
N LEU A 242 -11.36 -10.06 -0.63
CA LEU A 242 -11.85 -9.28 0.51
C LEU A 242 -11.07 -7.99 0.76
N VAL A 243 -9.75 -8.03 0.57
CA VAL A 243 -8.84 -6.97 1.05
C VAL A 243 -8.22 -6.19 -0.09
N PHE A 244 -8.33 -6.65 -1.33
CA PHE A 244 -7.89 -5.90 -2.50
C PHE A 244 -9.08 -5.44 -3.36
N PHE A 245 -9.87 -6.35 -3.94
CA PHE A 245 -10.94 -5.97 -4.88
C PHE A 245 -12.04 -5.12 -4.23
N ILE A 246 -12.54 -5.51 -3.06
CA ILE A 246 -13.58 -4.73 -2.35
C ILE A 246 -13.06 -3.32 -1.99
N PRO A 247 -11.93 -3.17 -1.27
CA PRO A 247 -11.31 -1.86 -1.00
C PRO A 247 -11.06 -1.01 -2.25
N MET A 248 -10.57 -1.61 -3.33
CA MET A 248 -10.34 -0.91 -4.61
C MET A 248 -11.63 -0.29 -5.14
N LEU A 249 -12.74 -1.03 -5.16
CA LEU A 249 -14.04 -0.52 -5.60
C LEU A 249 -14.53 0.62 -4.70
N VAL A 250 -14.35 0.49 -3.38
CA VAL A 250 -14.71 1.53 -2.41
C VAL A 250 -13.90 2.80 -2.62
N ILE A 251 -12.59 2.70 -2.86
CA ILE A 251 -11.72 3.84 -3.15
C ILE A 251 -12.14 4.53 -4.45
N ILE A 252 -12.38 3.76 -5.51
CA ILE A 252 -12.86 4.30 -6.79
C ILE A 252 -14.17 5.07 -6.58
N ALA A 253 -15.14 4.47 -5.88
CA ALA A 253 -16.41 5.13 -5.58
C ALA A 253 -16.20 6.42 -4.75
N ALA A 254 -15.40 6.37 -3.69
CA ALA A 254 -15.11 7.52 -2.83
C ALA A 254 -14.48 8.67 -3.62
N TYR A 255 -13.55 8.39 -4.53
CA TYR A 255 -12.92 9.42 -5.35
C TYR A 255 -13.80 9.94 -6.48
N VAL A 256 -14.63 9.11 -7.10
CA VAL A 256 -15.64 9.59 -8.06
C VAL A 256 -16.60 10.56 -7.37
N LEU A 257 -17.08 10.23 -6.17
CA LEU A 257 -17.95 11.11 -5.39
C LEU A 257 -17.24 12.39 -4.95
N LEU A 258 -15.97 12.29 -4.53
CA LEU A 258 -15.14 13.44 -4.19
C LEU A 258 -14.96 14.40 -5.37
N LEU A 259 -14.65 13.86 -6.56
CA LEU A 259 -14.48 14.64 -7.78
C LEU A 259 -15.76 15.34 -8.21
N ARG A 260 -16.92 14.66 -8.15
CA ARG A 260 -18.23 15.29 -8.42
C ARG A 260 -18.47 16.47 -7.49
N LYS A 261 -18.25 16.27 -6.19
CA LYS A 261 -18.47 17.34 -5.20
C LYS A 261 -17.54 18.55 -5.40
N LEU A 262 -16.29 18.28 -5.77
CA LEU A 262 -15.31 19.33 -6.11
C LEU A 262 -15.65 20.05 -7.41
N GLY A 263 -16.30 19.38 -8.36
CA GLY A 263 -16.79 19.96 -9.61
C GLY A 263 -17.92 20.96 -9.36
N ASP A 264 -18.90 20.59 -8.56
CA ASP A 264 -20.03 21.47 -8.20
C ASP A 264 -19.55 22.75 -7.50
N SER A 265 -18.61 22.64 -6.56
CA SER A 265 -18.03 23.79 -5.86
C SER A 265 -17.09 24.65 -6.71
N ALA A 266 -16.67 24.18 -7.89
CA ALA A 266 -15.84 24.98 -8.81
C ALA A 266 -16.65 26.06 -9.53
N VAL A 267 -17.97 25.88 -9.64
CA VAL A 267 -18.92 26.87 -10.19
C VAL A 267 -19.01 28.10 -9.27
N GLU A 268 -18.70 27.95 -7.97
CA GLU A 268 -18.80 29.02 -6.95
C GLU A 268 -17.47 29.77 -6.68
N GLY A 269 -16.44 29.62 -7.52
CA GLY A 269 -15.32 30.57 -7.61
C GLY A 269 -14.23 30.56 -6.52
N SER A 270 -14.33 29.81 -5.42
CA SER A 270 -13.41 29.95 -4.26
C SER A 270 -12.51 28.74 -3.90
N ALA A 271 -12.42 27.67 -4.71
CA ALA A 271 -11.89 26.37 -4.23
C ALA A 271 -10.54 25.87 -4.81
N GLY A 272 -9.80 26.67 -5.59
CA GLY A 272 -8.66 26.19 -6.40
C GLY A 272 -7.55 25.44 -5.64
N LYS A 273 -7.18 25.89 -4.43
CA LYS A 273 -6.09 25.29 -3.63
C LYS A 273 -6.49 23.96 -2.97
N SER A 274 -7.75 23.82 -2.55
CA SER A 274 -8.28 22.56 -2.01
C SER A 274 -8.43 21.50 -3.12
N ARG A 275 -8.92 21.93 -4.29
CA ARG A 275 -9.05 21.08 -5.48
C ARG A 275 -7.72 20.51 -5.94
N ARG A 276 -6.67 21.35 -6.04
CA ARG A 276 -5.32 20.87 -6.42
C ARG A 276 -4.80 19.80 -5.47
N ARG A 277 -5.04 19.93 -4.15
CA ARG A 277 -4.60 18.93 -3.16
C ARG A 277 -5.37 17.61 -3.30
N ALA A 278 -6.69 17.69 -3.50
CA ALA A 278 -7.50 16.50 -3.75
C ALA A 278 -7.06 15.78 -5.03
N MET A 279 -6.76 16.52 -6.11
CA MET A 279 -6.26 15.92 -7.36
C MET A 279 -4.90 15.26 -7.19
N VAL A 280 -3.96 15.89 -6.48
CA VAL A 280 -2.65 15.26 -6.22
C VAL A 280 -2.79 14.02 -5.35
N LEU A 281 -3.65 14.06 -4.32
CA LEU A 281 -3.95 12.88 -3.49
C LEU A 281 -4.53 11.72 -4.31
N ILE A 282 -5.52 12.01 -5.17
CA ILE A 282 -6.12 11.02 -6.08
C ILE A 282 -5.04 10.43 -7.00
N LEU A 283 -4.19 11.29 -7.58
CA LEU A 283 -3.11 10.85 -8.45
C LEU A 283 -2.11 9.96 -7.71
N THR A 284 -1.72 10.33 -6.48
CA THR A 284 -0.83 9.51 -5.65
C THR A 284 -1.44 8.15 -5.37
N VAL A 285 -2.70 8.08 -4.91
CA VAL A 285 -3.35 6.80 -4.61
C VAL A 285 -3.55 5.97 -5.89
N LEU A 286 -3.91 6.59 -7.01
CA LEU A 286 -4.00 5.91 -8.30
C LEU A 286 -2.67 5.27 -8.70
N VAL A 287 -1.56 6.01 -8.60
CA VAL A 287 -0.21 5.49 -8.89
C VAL A 287 0.14 4.34 -7.96
N THR A 288 -0.12 4.46 -6.65
CA THR A 288 0.10 3.37 -5.70
C THR A 288 -0.69 2.11 -6.09
N PHE A 289 -1.96 2.23 -6.47
CA PHE A 289 -2.74 1.07 -6.91
C PHE A 289 -2.23 0.48 -8.22
N LEU A 290 -1.96 1.31 -9.23
CA LEU A 290 -1.53 0.85 -10.56
C LEU A 290 -0.15 0.19 -10.54
N VAL A 291 0.77 0.69 -9.71
CA VAL A 291 2.16 0.22 -9.67
C VAL A 291 2.37 -0.84 -8.59
N CYS A 292 1.82 -0.63 -7.39
CA CYS A 292 2.14 -1.47 -6.23
C CYS A 292 1.12 -2.59 -6.00
N PHE A 293 -0.18 -2.30 -6.04
CA PHE A 293 -1.20 -3.25 -5.55
C PHE A 293 -1.87 -4.08 -6.63
N ILE A 294 -2.26 -3.48 -7.77
CA ILE A 294 -2.94 -4.22 -8.86
C ILE A 294 -2.02 -5.29 -9.43
N PRO A 295 -0.77 -4.98 -9.85
CA PRO A 295 0.06 -5.99 -10.50
C PRO A 295 0.42 -7.15 -9.57
N SER A 296 0.66 -6.87 -8.29
CA SER A 296 1.02 -7.89 -7.29
C SER A 296 -0.16 -8.81 -6.96
N ASN A 297 -1.34 -8.26 -6.65
CA ASN A 297 -2.51 -9.07 -6.31
C ASN A 297 -3.03 -9.87 -7.50
N VAL A 298 -3.01 -9.30 -8.71
CA VAL A 298 -3.36 -10.03 -9.94
C VAL A 298 -2.38 -11.18 -10.15
N MET A 299 -1.08 -10.94 -10.04
CA MET A 299 -0.08 -11.99 -10.22
C MET A 299 -0.12 -13.06 -9.14
N LEU A 300 -0.48 -12.73 -7.89
CA LEU A 300 -0.71 -13.73 -6.84
C LEU A 300 -1.88 -14.65 -7.19
N VAL A 301 -3.02 -14.08 -7.61
CA VAL A 301 -4.18 -14.85 -8.03
C VAL A 301 -3.85 -15.73 -9.23
N VAL A 302 -3.21 -15.17 -10.26
CA VAL A 302 -2.82 -15.91 -11.46
C VAL A 302 -1.84 -17.02 -11.10
N HIS A 303 -0.80 -16.73 -10.33
CA HIS A 303 0.23 -17.69 -9.94
C HIS A 303 -0.38 -18.90 -9.22
N TYR A 304 -1.18 -18.67 -8.18
CA TYR A 304 -1.77 -19.76 -7.40
C TYR A 304 -2.92 -20.46 -8.13
N ALA A 305 -3.65 -19.79 -9.03
CA ALA A 305 -4.65 -20.43 -9.88
C ALA A 305 -4.01 -21.37 -10.93
N LEU A 306 -2.89 -20.96 -11.53
CA LEU A 306 -2.12 -21.81 -12.45
C LEU A 306 -1.55 -23.03 -11.72
N LEU A 307 -0.95 -22.83 -10.53
CA LEU A 307 -0.43 -23.92 -9.70
C LEU A 307 -1.53 -24.92 -9.30
N ARG A 308 -2.72 -24.44 -8.93
CA ARG A 308 -3.87 -25.32 -8.64
C ARG A 308 -4.20 -26.23 -9.81
N ASN A 309 -4.13 -25.72 -11.04
CA ASN A 309 -4.48 -26.47 -12.24
C ASN A 309 -3.30 -27.28 -12.82
N GLY A 310 -2.13 -27.22 -12.17
CA GLY A 310 -0.90 -27.87 -12.66
C GLY A 310 -0.36 -27.25 -13.95
N TRP A 311 -0.70 -25.98 -14.22
CA TRP A 311 -0.27 -25.28 -15.43
C TRP A 311 1.05 -24.57 -15.20
N ALA A 312 1.92 -24.60 -16.22
CA ALA A 312 3.18 -23.88 -16.20
C ALA A 312 2.97 -22.38 -16.06
N ASN A 313 3.71 -21.76 -15.13
CA ASN A 313 3.75 -20.31 -15.00
C ASN A 313 5.05 -19.77 -15.59
N ASN A 314 5.04 -19.42 -16.88
CA ASN A 314 6.16 -18.74 -17.54
C ASN A 314 6.32 -17.28 -17.07
N GLY A 315 5.36 -16.75 -16.30
CA GLY A 315 5.35 -15.38 -15.77
C GLY A 315 6.10 -15.18 -14.46
N TYR A 316 7.00 -16.08 -14.07
CA TYR A 316 7.68 -16.03 -12.76
C TYR A 316 8.49 -14.76 -12.52
N GLY A 317 9.30 -14.34 -13.50
CA GLY A 317 10.07 -13.09 -13.41
C GLY A 317 9.16 -11.87 -13.22
N PHE A 318 8.00 -11.86 -13.90
CA PHE A 318 7.01 -10.81 -13.75
C PHE A 318 6.34 -10.86 -12.36
N TYR A 319 6.03 -12.05 -11.84
CA TYR A 319 5.52 -12.22 -10.48
C TYR A 319 6.46 -11.65 -9.40
N ILE A 320 7.75 -11.98 -9.44
CA ILE A 320 8.71 -11.42 -8.47
C ILE A 320 8.87 -9.91 -8.65
N LEU A 321 8.88 -9.43 -9.90
CA LEU A 321 8.93 -8.00 -10.19
C LEU A 321 7.74 -7.27 -9.58
N THR A 322 6.51 -7.77 -9.74
CA THR A 322 5.32 -7.10 -9.20
C THR A 322 5.30 -7.11 -7.67
N LEU A 323 5.79 -8.17 -7.01
CA LEU A 323 5.98 -8.19 -5.56
C LEU A 323 7.03 -7.17 -5.09
N CYS A 324 8.10 -6.98 -5.84
CA CYS A 324 9.09 -5.95 -5.55
C CYS A 324 8.50 -4.54 -5.71
N LEU A 325 7.75 -4.29 -6.79
CA LEU A 325 7.05 -3.02 -6.99
C LEU A 325 6.00 -2.76 -5.90
N ALA A 326 5.39 -3.81 -5.33
CA ALA A 326 4.47 -3.66 -4.19
C ALA A 326 5.13 -2.96 -2.99
N SER A 327 6.42 -3.22 -2.75
CA SER A 327 7.16 -2.60 -1.63
C SER A 327 7.42 -1.10 -1.79
N LEU A 328 7.23 -0.55 -2.99
CA LEU A 328 7.34 0.90 -3.21
C LEU A 328 6.19 1.68 -2.57
N ASN A 329 5.11 1.02 -2.12
CA ASN A 329 4.01 1.69 -1.41
C ASN A 329 4.52 2.51 -0.22
N SER A 330 5.43 1.94 0.57
CA SER A 330 6.03 2.60 1.74
C SER A 330 6.84 3.86 1.40
N CYS A 331 7.25 4.03 0.13
CA CYS A 331 7.89 5.26 -0.36
C CYS A 331 6.88 6.30 -0.86
N LEU A 332 5.69 5.85 -1.27
CA LEU A 332 4.61 6.69 -1.80
C LEU A 332 3.71 7.24 -0.67
N ASP A 333 3.58 6.51 0.44
CA ASP A 333 2.75 6.91 1.58
C ASP A 333 3.13 8.27 2.21
N PRO A 334 4.41 8.68 2.30
CA PRO A 334 4.79 10.04 2.69
C PRO A 334 4.13 11.15 1.85
N PHE A 335 3.89 10.91 0.56
CA PHE A 335 3.16 11.87 -0.29
C PHE A 335 1.68 11.91 0.10
N ILE A 336 1.07 10.75 0.39
CA ILE A 336 -0.29 10.67 0.91
C ILE A 336 -0.39 11.54 2.18
N TYR A 337 0.52 11.38 3.15
CA TYR A 337 0.50 12.15 4.40
C TYR A 337 0.57 13.67 4.17
N TYR A 338 1.46 14.09 3.27
CA TYR A 338 1.71 15.51 2.96
C TYR A 338 0.50 16.22 2.33
N TYR A 339 -0.28 15.52 1.49
CA TYR A 339 -1.45 16.08 0.82
C TYR A 339 -2.76 15.87 1.58
N VAL A 340 -2.80 14.88 2.47
CA VAL A 340 -3.93 14.62 3.37
C VAL A 340 -3.98 15.71 4.45
N SER A 341 -2.93 15.93 5.25
CA SER A 341 -3.03 16.84 6.41
C SER A 341 -2.27 18.15 6.24
N ASP A 342 -3.01 19.26 6.32
CA ASP A 342 -2.43 20.61 6.35
C ASP A 342 -1.55 20.84 7.59
N GLU A 343 -1.99 20.34 8.75
CA GLU A 343 -1.23 20.40 10.00
C GLU A 343 0.06 19.58 9.89
N PHE A 344 -0.02 18.36 9.36
CA PHE A 344 1.15 17.50 9.16
C PHE A 344 2.18 18.17 8.25
N ARG A 345 1.72 18.73 7.12
CA ARG A 345 2.58 19.45 6.18
C ARG A 345 3.30 20.64 6.82
N GLU A 346 2.60 21.44 7.61
CA GLU A 346 3.22 22.57 8.31
C GLU A 346 4.25 22.09 9.34
N GLN A 347 3.95 21.02 10.07
CA GLN A 347 4.90 20.45 11.02
C GLN A 347 6.13 19.87 10.34
N VAL A 348 5.98 19.13 9.23
CA VAL A 348 7.11 18.61 8.44
C VAL A 348 7.99 19.74 7.93
N LYS A 349 7.41 20.82 7.37
CA LYS A 349 8.18 21.99 6.95
C LYS A 349 8.95 22.62 8.10
N ASN A 350 8.33 22.74 9.27
CA ASN A 350 8.99 23.28 10.44
C ASN A 350 10.12 22.37 10.96
N THR A 351 9.94 21.05 10.88
CA THR A 351 10.98 20.06 11.26
C THR A 351 12.17 20.12 10.29
N LEU A 352 11.93 20.15 8.97
CA LEU A 352 12.99 20.26 7.96
C LEU A 352 13.75 21.60 8.04
N LEU A 353 13.08 22.67 8.48
CA LEU A 353 13.69 23.98 8.72
C LEU A 353 14.31 24.10 10.14
N CYS A 354 14.45 23.00 10.88
CA CYS A 354 14.98 22.95 12.25
C CYS A 354 14.32 23.93 13.24
N ARG A 355 13.04 24.25 13.03
CA ARG A 355 12.32 25.21 13.87
C ARG A 355 11.85 24.56 15.16
N SER A 356 12.36 25.07 16.29
CA SER A 356 11.96 24.67 17.65
C SER A 356 10.44 24.72 17.83
N SER A 357 9.88 23.79 18.63
CA SER A 357 8.47 23.78 19.04
C SER A 357 8.01 25.13 19.59
N ARG A 358 8.90 25.84 20.30
CA ARG A 358 8.62 27.18 20.85
C ARG A 358 8.45 28.24 19.76
N THR A 359 9.24 28.17 18.69
CA THR A 359 9.18 29.10 17.56
C THR A 359 7.92 28.87 16.73
N VAL A 360 7.54 27.61 16.52
CA VAL A 360 6.28 27.25 15.84
C VAL A 360 5.06 27.74 16.64
N GLU A 361 5.08 27.58 17.97
CA GLU A 361 4.01 28.08 18.82
C GLU A 361 3.88 29.60 18.77
N ARG A 362 5.00 30.33 18.86
CA ARG A 362 5.03 31.79 18.74
C ARG A 362 4.47 32.29 17.40
N MET A 363 4.82 31.63 16.30
CA MET A 363 4.26 31.95 14.98
C MET A 363 2.75 31.69 14.94
N ARG A 364 2.26 30.58 15.51
CA ARG A 364 0.83 30.26 15.54
C ARG A 364 0.02 31.28 16.33
N VAL A 365 0.51 31.73 17.49
CA VAL A 365 -0.13 32.77 18.30
C VAL A 365 -0.15 34.11 17.54
N SER A 366 0.92 34.44 16.83
CA SER A 366 1.00 35.65 15.99
C SER A 366 0.03 35.61 14.81
N PHE A 367 -0.15 34.46 14.16
CA PHE A 367 -1.13 34.30 13.08
C PHE A 367 -2.58 34.32 13.60
N SER A 368 -2.86 33.70 14.74
CA SER A 368 -4.21 33.72 15.36
C SER A 368 -4.62 35.12 15.78
N SER A 369 -3.71 35.92 16.35
CA SER A 369 -3.96 37.33 16.70
C SER A 369 -4.19 38.19 15.46
N MET A 370 -3.42 38.01 14.38
CA MET A 370 -3.69 38.65 13.08
C MET A 370 -5.05 38.29 12.50
N LYS A 371 -5.48 37.02 12.60
CA LYS A 371 -6.77 36.57 12.08
C LYS A 371 -7.94 37.09 12.92
N TYR A 372 -7.75 37.23 14.23
CA TYR A 372 -8.71 37.88 15.12
C TYR A 372 -8.84 39.37 14.79
N SER A 373 -7.72 40.09 14.67
CA SER A 373 -7.68 41.51 14.28
C SER A 373 -8.37 41.78 12.93
N LYS A 374 -8.18 40.91 11.93
CA LYS A 374 -8.88 41.02 10.64
C LYS A 374 -10.40 40.84 10.76
N ARG A 375 -10.86 40.02 11.72
CA ARG A 375 -12.28 39.76 11.98
C ARG A 375 -12.93 40.91 12.75
N THR A 376 -12.18 41.58 13.62
CA THR A 376 -12.64 42.77 14.36
C THR A 376 -12.82 43.97 13.42
N ASN A 377 -11.96 44.14 12.42
CA ASN A 377 -12.09 45.22 11.43
C ASN A 377 -13.26 45.04 10.43
N THR A 378 -13.95 43.89 10.44
CA THR A 378 -15.15 43.68 9.59
C THR A 378 -16.46 44.07 10.31
N TYR A 379 -16.42 44.40 11.61
CA TYR A 379 -17.61 44.77 12.40
C TYR A 379 -17.74 46.26 12.71
N THR A 380 -16.90 47.12 12.14
CA THR A 380 -17.06 48.58 12.24
C THR A 380 -17.45 49.15 10.88
N SER A 381 -18.75 49.05 10.56
CA SER A 381 -19.40 49.95 9.60
C SER A 381 -20.56 50.65 10.31
N SER A 382 -20.31 51.92 10.63
CA SER A 382 -21.27 53.04 10.70
C SER A 382 -22.51 52.91 11.59
N THR A 383 -22.34 53.20 12.88
CA THR A 383 -23.36 53.94 13.65
C THR A 383 -22.77 55.28 14.06
N GLY A 384 -23.06 56.30 13.26
CA GLY A 384 -22.78 57.70 13.54
C GLY A 384 -24.05 58.51 13.31
N ASN A 385 -24.66 58.93 14.42
CA ASN A 385 -25.87 59.74 14.60
C ASN A 385 -25.90 60.98 13.67
N THR A 386 -27.03 61.65 13.37
CA THR A 386 -27.86 62.40 14.32
C THR A 386 -29.10 62.92 13.59
N GLU A 387 -30.30 62.64 14.12
CA GLU A 387 -31.50 63.42 13.80
C GLU A 387 -31.41 64.77 14.52
N SER A 388 -31.61 65.87 13.80
CA SER A 388 -31.95 67.16 14.39
C SER A 388 -33.23 67.64 13.74
N SER A 389 -34.27 67.73 14.57
CA SER A 389 -35.58 68.27 14.28
C SER A 389 -35.56 69.78 14.01
N THR A 390 -36.47 70.21 13.16
CA THR A 390 -36.85 71.58 12.81
C THR A 390 -37.25 72.47 13.99
N CYS A 391 -36.80 73.73 13.97
CA CYS A 391 -37.61 74.95 14.03
C CYS A 391 -36.85 76.07 13.33
#